data_AF-A0ABC9SN02-F1
#
_entry.id   AF-A0ABC9SN02-F1
#
_cell.length_a   1.000
_cell.length_b   1.000
_cell.length_c   1.000
_cell.angle_alpha   90.00
_cell.angle_beta   90.00
_cell.angle_gamma   90.00
#
_symmetry.space_group_name_H-M   'P 1'
#
loop_
_entity.id
_entity.type
_entity.pdbx_description
1 polymer ?
#
loop_
_entity_poly.entity_id
_entity_poly.type
_entity_poly.pdbx_seq_one_letter_code
_entity_poly.pdbx_strand_id
1 'polypeptide(L)'
;MDLSLIPFYIILMGIVVSPFLYIRFAIHTKTSETESEKLELLNRREIILENLRDIKIEFDTGKLTEIEFQTISSGIVKDLEDFDEKIAQNTPKQLQTQIPPSTLPKYCHECGFKIEIYGAKFCPSCGTKLII
;
A
#
# COMPACT_ATOMS: atom_id res chain seq x y z
N MET A 1 9.60 60.53 17.38
CA MET A 1 9.31 60.00 18.73
C MET A 1 8.69 58.62 18.52
N ASP A 2 9.40 57.68 17.88
CA ASP A 2 8.74 56.47 17.33
C ASP A 2 9.62 55.20 17.34
N LEU A 3 10.89 55.32 17.75
CA LEU A 3 11.84 54.20 17.76
C LEU A 3 11.43 53.12 18.77
N SER A 4 10.69 53.49 19.83
CA SER A 4 10.16 52.57 20.85
C SER A 4 8.90 51.81 20.41
N LEU A 5 8.20 52.22 19.35
CA LEU A 5 7.03 51.50 18.84
C LEU A 5 7.41 50.30 17.96
N ILE A 6 8.56 50.35 17.31
CA ILE A 6 9.08 49.28 16.44
C ILE A 6 9.18 47.93 17.17
N PRO A 7 9.83 47.80 18.35
CA PRO A 7 9.91 46.52 19.04
C PRO A 7 8.52 46.01 19.48
N PHE A 8 7.59 46.92 19.80
CA PHE A 8 6.22 46.56 20.19
C PHE A 8 5.46 45.91 19.02
N TYR A 9 5.57 46.47 17.81
CA TYR A 9 4.95 45.88 16.62
C TYR A 9 5.56 44.54 16.21
N ILE A 10 6.87 44.35 16.39
CA ILE A 10 7.55 43.06 16.11
C ILE A 10 7.01 41.98 17.04
N ILE A 11 6.87 42.27 18.34
CA ILE A 11 6.31 41.33 19.31
C ILE A 11 4.86 41.00 18.97
N LEU A 12 4.05 42.01 18.64
CA LEU A 12 2.64 41.82 18.29
C LEU A 12 2.50 40.95 17.03
N MET A 13 3.28 41.21 15.99
CA MET A 13 3.32 40.37 14.79
C MET A 13 3.80 38.95 15.09
N GLY A 14 4.79 38.79 15.97
CA GLY A 14 5.27 37.48 16.42
C GLY A 14 4.16 36.66 17.09
N ILE A 15 3.36 37.27 17.98
CA ILE A 15 2.23 36.61 18.64
C ILE A 15 1.15 36.21 17.64
N VAL A 16 0.87 37.07 16.66
CA VAL A 16 -0.15 36.79 15.63
C VAL A 16 0.30 35.69 14.69
N VAL A 17 1.58 35.67 14.28
CA VAL A 17 2.11 34.72 13.29
C VAL A 17 2.54 33.39 13.93
N SER A 18 2.93 33.38 15.21
CA SER A 18 3.36 32.19 15.96
C SER A 18 2.39 31.00 15.88
N PRO A 19 1.07 31.14 16.14
CA PRO A 19 0.15 30.01 16.07
C PRO A 19 0.03 29.45 14.64
N PHE A 20 0.09 30.31 13.61
CA PHE A 20 0.05 29.86 12.21
C PHE A 20 1.31 29.10 11.82
N LEU A 21 2.49 29.59 12.22
CA LEU A 21 3.74 28.87 12.00
C LEU A 21 3.78 27.56 12.78
N TYR A 22 3.30 27.56 14.02
CA TYR A 22 3.23 26.36 14.86
C TYR A 22 2.34 25.29 14.22
N ILE A 23 1.12 25.65 13.79
CA ILE A 23 0.20 24.71 13.12
C ILE A 23 0.81 24.19 11.82
N ARG A 24 1.37 25.08 10.99
CA ARG A 24 1.99 24.68 9.71
C ARG A 24 3.17 23.73 9.92
N PHE A 25 4.03 24.01 10.90
CA PHE A 25 5.21 23.21 11.18
C PHE A 25 4.84 21.87 11.84
N ALA A 26 3.93 21.88 12.83
CA ALA A 26 3.47 20.67 13.52
C ALA A 26 2.75 19.69 12.59
N ILE A 27 1.98 20.18 11.61
CA ILE A 27 1.37 19.33 10.58
C ILE A 27 2.46 18.72 9.69
N HIS A 28 3.42 19.52 9.25
CA HIS A 28 4.48 19.05 8.36
C HIS A 28 5.40 18.01 9.03
N THR A 29 5.74 18.19 10.31
CA THR A 29 6.53 17.21 11.06
C THR A 29 5.75 15.91 11.24
N LYS A 30 4.47 15.99 11.60
CA LYS A 30 3.63 14.79 11.78
C LYS A 30 3.42 14.03 10.47
N THR A 31 3.18 14.73 9.36
CA THR A 31 3.06 14.11 8.03
C THR A 31 4.37 13.45 7.61
N SER A 32 5.51 14.11 7.82
CA SER A 32 6.84 13.55 7.50
C SER A 32 7.16 12.29 8.31
N GLU A 33 6.84 12.27 9.60
CA GLU A 33 7.03 11.08 10.45
C GLU A 33 6.11 9.93 10.00
N THR A 34 4.85 10.23 9.69
CA THR A 34 3.87 9.23 9.21
C THR A 34 4.29 8.64 7.85
N GLU A 35 4.80 9.46 6.94
CA GLU A 35 5.30 9.00 5.64
C GLU A 35 6.53 8.11 5.79
N SER A 36 7.44 8.44 6.71
CA SER A 36 8.63 7.63 7.02
C SER A 36 8.27 6.25 7.58
N GLU A 37 7.35 6.19 8.54
CA GLU A 37 6.89 4.92 9.13
C GLU A 37 6.21 4.03 8.08
N LYS A 38 5.36 4.64 7.23
CA LYS A 38 4.72 3.92 6.12
C LYS A 38 5.73 3.37 5.11
N LEU A 39 6.78 4.15 4.80
CA LEU A 39 7.85 3.72 3.89
C LEU A 39 8.59 2.50 4.45
N GLU A 40 8.88 2.49 5.75
CA GLU A 40 9.53 1.35 6.41
C GLU A 40 8.68 0.07 6.32
N LEU A 41 7.36 0.17 6.55
CA LEU A 41 6.44 -0.96 6.42
C LEU A 41 6.38 -1.50 4.98
N LEU A 42 6.37 -0.61 3.98
CA LEU A 42 6.38 -1.01 2.57
C LEU A 42 7.67 -1.73 2.18
N ASN A 43 8.82 -1.25 2.67
CA ASN A 43 10.11 -1.89 2.44
C ASN A 43 10.17 -3.30 3.05
N ARG A 44 9.67 -3.45 4.29
CA ARG A 44 9.56 -4.77 4.93
C ARG A 44 8.68 -5.73 4.12
N ARG A 45 7.56 -5.26 3.58
CA ARG A 45 6.68 -6.05 2.71
C ARG A 45 7.39 -6.50 1.43
N GLU A 46 8.17 -5.62 0.81
CA GLU A 46 8.92 -5.95 -0.40
C GLU A 46 9.95 -7.06 -0.16
N ILE A 47 10.70 -6.99 0.94
CA ILE A 47 11.67 -8.01 1.35
C ILE A 47 10.99 -9.38 1.55
N ILE A 48 9.82 -9.40 2.21
CA ILE A 48 9.07 -10.66 2.43
C ILE A 48 8.59 -11.25 1.10
N LEU A 49 8.11 -10.41 0.18
CA LEU A 49 7.68 -10.86 -1.15
C LEU A 49 8.84 -11.39 -1.99
N GLU A 50 10.03 -10.81 -1.86
CA GLU A 50 11.25 -11.29 -2.49
C GLU A 50 11.66 -12.65 -1.92
N ASN A 51 11.69 -12.81 -0.60
CA ASN A 51 11.94 -14.10 0.05
C ASN A 51 10.94 -15.18 -0.39
N LEU A 52 9.65 -14.84 -0.50
CA LEU A 52 8.62 -15.77 -0.98
C LEU A 52 8.81 -16.14 -2.46
N ARG A 53 9.24 -15.19 -3.30
CA ARG A 53 9.56 -15.44 -4.70
C ARG A 53 10.73 -16.41 -4.81
N ASP A 54 11.77 -16.23 -4.01
CA ASP A 54 12.94 -17.09 -4.02
C ASP A 54 12.59 -18.52 -3.59
N ILE A 55 11.81 -18.68 -2.51
CA ILE A 55 11.32 -19.99 -2.08
C ILE A 55 10.47 -20.65 -3.18
N LYS A 56 9.64 -19.88 -3.89
CA LYS A 56 8.84 -20.39 -5.01
C LYS A 56 9.71 -20.86 -6.18
N ILE A 57 10.81 -20.17 -6.47
CA ILE A 57 11.79 -20.59 -7.48
C ILE A 57 12.50 -21.88 -7.03
N GLU A 58 12.88 -22.00 -5.76
CA GLU A 58 13.49 -23.23 -5.22
C GLU A 58 12.54 -24.43 -5.24
N PHE A 59 11.24 -24.19 -5.06
CA PHE A 59 10.20 -25.21 -5.22
C PHE A 59 10.02 -25.61 -6.70
N ASP A 60 9.91 -24.65 -7.62
CA ASP A 60 9.73 -24.92 -9.06
C ASP A 60 10.97 -25.60 -9.69
N THR A 61 12.15 -25.45 -9.08
CA THR A 61 13.39 -26.15 -9.48
C THR A 61 13.55 -27.53 -8.83
N GLY A 62 12.56 -27.98 -8.04
CA GLY A 62 12.51 -29.32 -7.45
C GLY A 62 13.41 -29.52 -6.23
N LYS A 63 13.88 -28.43 -5.61
CA LYS A 63 14.76 -28.45 -4.44
C LYS A 63 14.00 -28.60 -3.12
N LEU A 64 12.74 -28.16 -3.08
CA LEU A 64 11.80 -28.37 -1.98
C LEU A 64 10.72 -29.36 -2.38
N THR A 65 10.35 -30.23 -1.45
CA THR A 65 9.15 -31.08 -1.59
C THR A 65 7.89 -30.27 -1.27
N GLU A 66 6.74 -30.65 -1.86
CA GLU A 66 5.43 -30.00 -1.64
C GLU A 66 5.08 -29.82 -0.14
N ILE A 67 5.54 -30.75 0.69
CA ILE A 67 5.30 -30.81 2.14
C ILE A 67 6.12 -29.72 2.86
N GLU A 68 7.36 -29.47 2.42
CA GLU A 68 8.23 -28.44 2.98
C GLU A 68 7.77 -27.04 2.56
N PHE A 69 7.31 -26.89 1.30
CA PHE A 69 6.76 -25.63 0.80
C PHE A 69 5.49 -25.21 1.56
N GLN A 70 4.54 -26.12 1.82
CA GLN A 70 3.35 -25.80 2.61
C GLN A 70 3.67 -25.41 4.06
N THR A 71 4.64 -26.09 4.69
CA THR A 71 4.99 -25.83 6.09
C THR A 71 5.65 -24.46 6.26
N ILE A 72 6.53 -24.08 5.33
CA ILE A 72 7.23 -22.78 5.37
C ILE A 72 6.30 -21.64 4.94
N SER A 73 5.51 -21.84 3.88
CA SER A 73 4.59 -20.80 3.38
C SER A 73 3.44 -20.51 4.34
N SER A 74 2.91 -21.51 5.06
CA SER A 74 1.83 -21.29 6.03
C SER A 74 2.24 -20.43 7.23
N GLY A 75 3.49 -20.56 7.70
CA GLY A 75 4.05 -19.69 8.75
C GLY A 75 4.16 -18.24 8.27
N ILE A 76 4.67 -18.04 7.05
CA ILE A 76 4.85 -16.70 6.47
C ILE A 76 3.50 -16.05 6.15
N VAL A 77 2.53 -16.81 5.65
CA VAL A 77 1.16 -16.31 5.39
C VAL A 77 0.49 -15.83 6.68
N LYS A 78 0.70 -16.55 7.78
CA LYS A 78 0.19 -16.13 9.09
C LYS A 78 0.85 -14.84 9.59
N ASP A 79 2.17 -14.71 9.42
CA ASP A 79 2.87 -13.48 9.76
C ASP A 79 2.37 -12.30 8.90
N LEU A 80 2.08 -12.53 7.61
CA LEU A 80 1.47 -11.52 6.74
C LEU A 80 0.08 -11.08 7.22
N GLU A 81 -0.78 -12.01 7.64
CA GLU A 81 -2.11 -11.67 8.18
C GLU A 81 -1.99 -10.82 9.45
N ASP A 82 -1.08 -11.16 10.37
CA ASP A 82 -0.85 -10.40 11.59
C ASP A 82 -0.32 -8.97 11.30
N PHE A 83 0.50 -8.80 10.26
CA PHE A 83 0.96 -7.48 9.82
C PHE A 83 -0.13 -6.66 9.13
N ASP A 84 -0.95 -7.28 8.26
CA ASP A 84 -2.08 -6.61 7.61
C ASP A 84 -3.12 -6.13 8.64
N GLU A 85 -3.37 -6.91 9.70
CA GLU A 85 -4.26 -6.50 10.79
C GLU A 85 -3.71 -5.27 11.56
N LYS A 86 -2.40 -5.25 11.85
CA LYS A 86 -1.74 -4.10 12.49
C LYS A 86 -1.77 -2.84 11.62
N ILE A 87 -1.66 -2.99 10.30
CA ILE A 87 -1.78 -1.88 9.35
C ILE A 87 -3.23 -1.38 9.28
N ALA A 88 -4.21 -2.29 9.28
CA ALA A 88 -5.63 -1.95 9.27
C ALA A 88 -6.06 -1.17 10.52
N GLN A 89 -5.53 -1.50 11.70
CA GLN A 89 -5.87 -0.82 12.95
C GLN A 89 -5.26 0.59 13.07
N ASN A 90 -4.11 0.84 12.47
CA ASN A 90 -3.41 2.14 12.54
C ASN A 90 -3.75 3.08 11.38
N THR A 91 -4.50 2.63 10.37
CA THR A 91 -4.88 3.46 9.23
C THR A 91 -6.29 4.02 9.43
N PRO A 92 -6.50 5.35 9.56
CA PRO A 92 -7.84 5.92 9.45
C PRO A 92 -8.41 5.54 8.08
N LYS A 93 -9.63 4.99 8.12
CA LYS A 93 -10.49 4.39 7.08
C LYS A 93 -10.71 5.25 5.80
N GLN A 94 -9.66 5.74 5.15
CA GLN A 94 -9.75 6.60 3.96
C GLN A 94 -8.92 6.17 2.75
N LEU A 95 -8.23 5.03 2.79
CA LEU A 95 -7.65 4.43 1.58
C LEU A 95 -8.03 2.96 1.42
N GLN A 96 -9.33 2.67 1.59
CA GLN A 96 -9.92 1.48 0.97
C GLN A 96 -11.07 1.95 0.08
N THR A 97 -11.04 1.47 -1.16
CA THR A 97 -11.99 1.73 -2.25
C THR A 97 -11.61 2.90 -3.17
N GLN A 98 -10.64 2.68 -4.05
CA GLN A 98 -10.79 2.98 -5.50
C GLN A 98 -9.97 1.97 -6.31
N ILE A 99 -10.46 0.73 -6.38
CA ILE A 99 -10.24 -0.09 -7.58
C ILE A 99 -11.46 0.24 -8.44
N PRO A 100 -11.31 0.88 -9.62
CA PRO A 100 -12.46 1.12 -10.49
C PRO A 100 -13.11 -0.23 -10.83
N PRO A 101 -14.45 -0.34 -10.81
CA PRO A 101 -15.13 -1.53 -11.29
C PRO A 101 -14.86 -1.64 -12.80
N SER A 102 -13.79 -2.35 -13.15
CA SER A 102 -13.55 -2.78 -14.53
C SER A 102 -14.67 -3.75 -14.89
N THR A 103 -15.60 -3.29 -15.70
CA THR A 103 -16.65 -4.08 -16.32
C THR A 103 -16.01 -5.06 -17.29
N LEU A 104 -15.45 -6.15 -16.77
CA LEU A 104 -14.97 -7.25 -17.59
C LEU A 104 -16.17 -8.00 -18.17
N PRO A 105 -16.18 -8.32 -19.48
CA PRO A 105 -17.25 -9.09 -20.09
C PRO A 105 -17.31 -10.50 -19.47
N LYS A 106 -18.50 -10.90 -19.02
CA LYS A 106 -18.75 -12.22 -18.38
C LYS A 106 -18.48 -13.41 -19.31
N TYR A 107 -18.36 -13.17 -20.62
CA TYR A 107 -18.18 -14.20 -21.64
C TYR A 107 -17.13 -13.77 -22.66
N CYS A 108 -16.35 -14.74 -23.16
CA CYS A 108 -15.42 -14.52 -24.26
C CYS A 108 -16.18 -14.29 -25.56
N HIS A 109 -15.76 -13.29 -26.34
CA HIS A 109 -16.37 -12.93 -27.62
C HIS A 109 -16.12 -13.96 -28.73
N GLU A 110 -15.03 -14.74 -28.65
CA GLU A 110 -14.69 -15.75 -29.67
C GLU A 110 -15.26 -17.14 -29.36
N CYS A 111 -15.11 -17.63 -28.13
CA CYS A 111 -15.48 -19.01 -27.80
C CYS A 111 -16.76 -19.13 -26.95
N GLY A 112 -17.35 -18.01 -26.52
CA GLY A 112 -18.52 -18.01 -25.65
C GLY A 112 -18.27 -18.52 -24.23
N PHE A 113 -17.01 -18.80 -23.86
CA PHE A 113 -16.65 -19.33 -22.54
C PHE A 113 -16.93 -18.30 -21.44
N LYS A 114 -17.56 -18.74 -20.35
CA LYS A 114 -17.87 -17.91 -19.18
C LYS A 114 -16.60 -17.66 -18.36
N ILE A 115 -16.19 -16.41 -18.24
CA ILE A 115 -14.97 -16.03 -17.51
C ILE A 115 -15.38 -15.67 -16.08
N GLU A 116 -15.16 -16.60 -15.15
CA GLU A 116 -15.45 -16.39 -13.71
C GLU A 116 -14.26 -15.76 -12.97
N ILE A 117 -13.11 -15.61 -13.63
CA ILE A 117 -11.88 -15.06 -13.07
C ILE A 117 -11.80 -13.56 -13.38
N TYR A 118 -11.89 -12.73 -12.36
CA TYR A 118 -11.74 -11.28 -12.48
C TYR A 118 -10.27 -10.91 -12.80
N GLY A 119 -10.05 -10.12 -13.86
CA GLY A 119 -8.72 -9.61 -14.25
C GLY A 119 -7.96 -10.42 -15.32
N ALA A 120 -8.57 -11.45 -15.89
CA ALA A 120 -7.92 -12.25 -16.94
C ALA A 120 -7.75 -11.43 -18.25
N LYS A 121 -6.51 -11.31 -18.74
CA LYS A 121 -6.20 -10.67 -20.04
C LYS A 121 -6.45 -11.59 -21.24
N PHE A 122 -6.54 -12.89 -21.01
CA PHE A 122 -6.72 -13.94 -22.02
C PHE A 122 -7.78 -14.93 -21.53
N CYS A 123 -8.56 -15.49 -22.46
CA CYS A 123 -9.54 -16.51 -22.15
C CYS A 123 -8.86 -17.84 -21.78
N PRO A 124 -9.20 -18.49 -20.64
CA PRO A 124 -8.58 -19.73 -20.22
C PRO A 124 -8.93 -20.94 -21.11
N SER A 125 -9.98 -20.84 -21.93
CA SER A 125 -10.44 -21.94 -22.79
C SER A 125 -9.91 -21.84 -24.23
N CYS A 126 -9.81 -20.63 -24.81
CA CYS A 126 -9.37 -20.45 -26.20
C CYS A 126 -8.06 -19.68 -26.36
N GLY A 127 -7.49 -19.13 -25.27
CA GLY A 127 -6.27 -18.34 -25.31
C GLY A 127 -6.42 -16.95 -25.96
N THR A 128 -7.59 -16.60 -26.50
CA THR A 128 -7.84 -15.30 -27.13
C THR A 128 -7.76 -14.18 -26.10
N LYS A 129 -7.09 -13.08 -26.47
CA LYS A 129 -7.03 -11.86 -25.68
C LYS A 129 -8.43 -11.30 -25.45
N LEU A 130 -8.83 -11.13 -24.20
CA LEU A 130 -10.10 -10.52 -23.85
C LEU A 130 -9.99 -9.01 -24.12
N ILE A 131 -10.87 -8.52 -25.00
CA ILE A 131 -11.01 -7.09 -25.27
C ILE A 131 -11.80 -6.54 -24.07
N ILE A 132 -11.10 -5.85 -23.18
CA ILE A 132 -11.68 -5.11 -22.05
C ILE A 132 -12.30 -3.83 -22.59
#